data_AF-A0AAU0NQS0-F1
#
_entry.id   AF-A0AAU0NQS0-F1
#
_cell.length_a   1.000
_cell.length_b   1.000
_cell.length_c   1.000
_cell.angle_alpha   90.00
_cell.angle_beta   90.00
_cell.angle_gamma   90.00
#
_symmetry.space_group_name_H-M   'P 1'
#
loop_
_entity.id
_entity.type
_entity.pdbx_description
1 polymer ?
#
loop_
_entity_poly.entity_id
_entity_poly.type
_entity_poly.pdbx_seq_one_letter_code
_entity_poly.pdbx_strand_id
1 'polypeptide(L)'
;MSKKKIWESIDRNSQMLTKMARDIWENPEVSLEEVYASNLQAKVLEDVGLKVTLVLNGLPTAFIAEYENGKPVIGIHHQTTPLGVCHV
;
A
#
# COMPACT_ATOMS: atom_id res chain seq x y z
N MET A 1 6.03 -17.78 -13.03
CA MET A 1 6.61 -17.61 -11.67
C MET A 1 6.48 -18.93 -10.92
N SER A 2 7.53 -19.44 -10.27
CA SER A 2 7.38 -20.58 -9.36
C SER A 2 7.05 -20.08 -7.94
N LYS A 3 6.34 -20.88 -7.13
CA LYS A 3 6.00 -20.51 -5.73
C LYS A 3 7.23 -20.11 -4.91
N LYS A 4 8.38 -20.75 -5.18
CA LYS A 4 9.67 -20.43 -4.55
C LYS A 4 10.14 -19.00 -4.83
N LYS A 5 10.03 -18.54 -6.09
CA LYS A 5 10.41 -17.17 -6.48
C LYS A 5 9.58 -16.10 -5.78
N ILE A 6 8.32 -16.40 -5.43
CA ILE A 6 7.44 -15.49 -4.68
C ILE A 6 7.96 -15.34 -3.25
N TRP A 7 8.25 -16.44 -2.56
CA TRP A 7 8.82 -16.40 -1.21
C TRP A 7 10.15 -15.65 -1.15
N GLU A 8 11.07 -15.94 -2.07
CA GLU A 8 12.33 -15.22 -2.16
C GLU A 8 12.11 -13.72 -2.41
N SER A 9 11.05 -13.33 -3.14
CA SER A 9 10.70 -11.93 -3.34
C SER A 9 10.17 -11.28 -2.07
N ILE A 10 9.35 -11.98 -1.29
CA ILE A 10 8.88 -11.48 0.01
C ILE A 10 10.07 -11.28 0.95
N ASP A 11 10.98 -12.26 1.03
CA ASP A 11 12.16 -12.20 1.90
C ASP A 11 13.07 -11.02 1.53
N ARG A 12 13.31 -10.81 0.22
CA ARG A 12 14.12 -9.68 -0.27
C ARG A 12 13.52 -8.32 0.10
N ASN A 13 12.19 -8.21 0.13
CA ASN A 13 11.50 -6.94 0.43
C ASN A 13 11.15 -6.79 1.92
N SER A 14 11.39 -7.82 2.75
CA SER A 14 10.98 -7.86 4.15
C SER A 14 11.45 -6.65 4.96
N GLN A 15 12.73 -6.28 4.87
CA GLN A 15 13.27 -5.14 5.61
C GLN A 15 12.60 -3.81 5.24
N MET A 16 12.37 -3.59 3.94
CA MET A 16 11.68 -2.39 3.45
C MET A 16 10.24 -2.33 3.98
N LEU A 17 9.50 -3.43 3.87
CA LEU A 17 8.12 -3.54 4.33
C LEU A 17 8.01 -3.37 5.85
N THR A 18 8.91 -3.98 6.63
CA THR A 18 8.96 -3.82 8.08
C THR A 18 9.29 -2.39 8.50
N LYS A 19 10.23 -1.73 7.80
CA LYS A 19 10.55 -0.33 8.05
C LYS A 19 9.35 0.57 7.79
N MET A 20 8.67 0.39 6.66
CA MET A 20 7.45 1.13 6.33
C MET A 20 6.36 0.91 7.38
N ALA A 21 6.11 -0.33 7.80
CA ALA A 21 5.13 -0.64 8.84
C ALA A 21 5.48 0.01 10.18
N ARG A 22 6.78 0.05 10.53
CA ARG A 22 7.26 0.71 11.74
C ARG A 22 7.08 2.23 11.66
N ASP A 23 7.33 2.84 10.51
CA ASP A 23 7.20 4.28 10.28
C ASP A 23 5.74 4.73 10.43
N ILE A 24 4.80 3.96 9.86
CA ILE A 24 3.35 4.18 10.03
C ILE A 24 2.95 4.03 11.51
N TRP A 25 3.48 3.02 12.19
CA TRP A 25 3.20 2.80 13.62
C TRP A 25 3.69 3.95 14.51
N GLU A 26 4.84 4.55 14.17
CA GLU A 26 5.42 5.67 14.91
C GLU A 26 4.76 7.02 14.59
N ASN A 27 4.03 7.11 13.47
CA ASN A 27 3.31 8.31 13.03
C ASN A 27 1.80 8.02 12.87
N PRO A 28 1.06 7.77 13.98
CA PRO A 28 -0.34 7.43 13.90
C PRO A 28 -1.18 8.64 13.46
N GLU A 29 -2.06 8.42 12.49
CA GLU A 29 -3.01 9.41 12.00
C GLU A 29 -4.45 8.98 12.32
N VAL A 30 -5.36 9.97 12.38
CA VAL A 30 -6.78 9.74 12.63
C VAL A 30 -7.43 9.21 11.35
N SER A 31 -8.44 8.33 11.50
CA SER A 31 -9.21 7.81 10.37
C SER A 31 -9.74 8.93 9.46
N LEU A 32 -9.64 8.75 8.15
CA LEU A 32 -9.96 9.70 7.08
C LEU A 32 -8.96 10.87 6.95
N GLU A 33 -7.94 10.92 7.79
CA GLU A 33 -6.86 11.90 7.76
C GLU A 33 -5.47 11.23 7.66
N GLU A 34 -5.41 9.94 7.28
CA GLU A 34 -4.18 9.16 7.11
C GLU A 34 -3.31 9.55 5.88
N VAL A 35 -3.01 10.84 5.75
CA VAL A 35 -2.28 11.44 4.63
C VAL A 35 -0.84 10.95 4.58
N TYR A 36 -0.14 10.89 5.70
CA TYR A 36 1.22 10.39 5.79
C TYR A 36 1.30 8.91 5.42
N ALA A 37 0.46 8.07 6.03
CA ALA A 37 0.47 6.64 5.75
C ALA A 37 0.11 6.34 4.28
N SER A 38 -0.94 7.00 3.75
CA SER A 38 -1.34 6.86 2.34
C SER A 38 -0.22 7.29 1.39
N ASN A 39 0.39 8.46 1.60
CA ASN A 39 1.44 8.98 0.74
C ASN A 39 2.70 8.12 0.80
N LEU A 40 3.09 7.63 1.98
CA LEU A 40 4.24 6.75 2.14
C LEU A 40 4.05 5.46 1.34
N GLN A 41 2.87 4.85 1.42
CA GLN A 41 2.56 3.62 0.68
C GLN A 41 2.48 3.84 -0.83
N ALA A 42 1.77 4.89 -1.26
CA ALA A 42 1.71 5.29 -2.66
C ALA A 42 3.11 5.45 -3.25
N LYS A 43 3.99 6.18 -2.55
CA LYS A 43 5.37 6.38 -2.96
C LYS A 43 6.17 5.06 -3.05
N VAL A 44 6.06 4.19 -2.04
CA VAL A 44 6.76 2.89 -2.08
C VAL A 44 6.29 2.05 -3.27
N LEU A 45 5.00 2.10 -3.61
CA LEU A 45 4.44 1.39 -4.75
C LEU A 45 4.88 1.98 -6.10
N GLU A 46 4.99 3.30 -6.20
CA GLU A 46 5.60 3.97 -7.37
C GLU A 46 7.09 3.59 -7.51
N ASP A 47 7.85 3.58 -6.42
CA ASP A 47 9.28 3.28 -6.40
C ASP A 47 9.58 1.84 -6.84
N VAL A 48 8.67 0.88 -6.58
CA VAL A 48 8.79 -0.51 -7.08
C VAL A 48 8.24 -0.68 -8.50
N GLY A 49 7.78 0.41 -9.15
CA GLY A 49 7.39 0.45 -10.55
C GLY A 49 5.92 0.17 -10.83
N LEU A 50 5.03 0.27 -9.83
CA LEU A 50 3.59 0.29 -10.08
C LEU A 50 3.15 1.68 -10.52
N LYS A 51 2.14 1.74 -11.38
CA LYS A 51 1.48 3.00 -11.72
C LYS A 51 0.50 3.35 -10.61
N VAL A 52 0.74 4.45 -9.90
CA VAL A 52 -0.16 4.92 -8.84
C VAL A 52 -1.03 6.06 -9.35
N THR A 53 -2.33 5.99 -9.05
CA THR A 53 -3.32 7.03 -9.37
C THR A 53 -4.05 7.42 -8.10
N LEU A 54 -3.98 8.69 -7.70
CA LEU A 54 -4.73 9.22 -6.57
C LEU A 54 -6.22 9.35 -6.93
N VAL A 55 -7.10 8.94 -6.03
CA VAL A 55 -8.55 8.99 -6.23
C VAL A 55 -9.10 10.23 -5.52
N LEU A 56 -9.42 11.28 -6.29
CA LEU A 56 -9.83 12.58 -5.73
C LEU A 56 -11.33 12.67 -5.36
N ASN A 57 -12.09 11.57 -5.43
CA ASN A 57 -13.54 11.54 -5.20
C ASN A 57 -13.91 11.60 -3.70
N GLY A 58 -13.46 12.63 -2.98
CA GLY A 58 -13.78 12.85 -1.57
C GLY A 58 -13.01 11.98 -0.57
N LEU A 59 -12.10 11.12 -1.05
CA LEU A 59 -11.22 10.29 -0.24
C LEU A 59 -9.76 10.71 -0.50
N PRO A 60 -9.23 11.73 0.20
CA PRO A 60 -7.91 12.29 -0.09
C PRO A 60 -6.75 11.29 0.13
N THR A 61 -7.02 10.20 0.86
CA THR A 61 -6.08 9.12 1.19
C THR A 61 -6.26 7.87 0.32
N ALA A 62 -7.16 7.90 -0.67
CA ALA A 62 -7.38 6.76 -1.56
C ALA A 62 -6.47 6.84 -2.80
N PHE A 63 -5.84 5.71 -3.14
CA PHE A 63 -5.06 5.56 -4.35
C PHE A 63 -5.24 4.16 -4.96
N ILE A 64 -5.00 4.05 -6.26
CA ILE A 64 -4.99 2.80 -7.02
C ILE A 64 -3.55 2.56 -7.47
N ALA A 65 -3.00 1.38 -7.18
CA ALA A 65 -1.70 0.95 -7.71
C ALA A 65 -1.90 -0.18 -8.71
N GLU A 66 -1.46 0.05 -9.95
CA GLU A 66 -1.66 -0.87 -11.08
C GLU A 66 -0.32 -1.50 -11.49
N TYR A 67 -0.31 -2.84 -11.60
CA TYR A 67 0.77 -3.59 -12.23
C TYR A 67 0.22 -4.23 -13.52
N GLU A 68 0.63 -3.72 -14.67
CA GLU A 68 0.14 -4.20 -15.96
C GLU A 68 0.89 -5.46 -16.40
N ASN A 69 0.20 -6.61 -16.41
CA ASN A 69 0.73 -7.88 -16.93
C ASN A 69 -0.34 -8.71 -17.68
N GLY A 70 -1.33 -8.03 -18.28
CA GLY A 70 -2.48 -8.66 -18.94
C GLY A 70 -3.61 -9.03 -17.99
N LYS A 71 -4.49 -9.95 -18.41
CA LYS A 71 -5.61 -10.48 -17.61
C LYS A 71 -5.20 -11.76 -16.89
N PRO A 72 -5.72 -12.06 -15.68
CA PRO A 72 -6.78 -11.36 -14.96
C PRO A 72 -6.32 -10.17 -14.10
N VAL A 73 -7.24 -9.25 -13.83
CA VAL A 73 -7.04 -8.13 -12.89
C VAL A 73 -7.40 -8.61 -11.48
N ILE A 74 -6.50 -8.40 -10.52
CA ILE A 74 -6.71 -8.74 -9.09
C ILE A 74 -6.72 -7.43 -8.30
N GLY A 75 -7.81 -7.16 -7.60
CA GLY A 75 -7.91 -6.03 -6.66
C GLY A 75 -7.57 -6.47 -5.24
N ILE A 76 -6.72 -5.71 -4.55
CA ILE A 76 -6.39 -5.91 -3.13
C ILE A 76 -6.77 -4.62 -2.40
N HIS A 77 -7.64 -4.71 -1.40
CA HIS A 77 -8.01 -3.57 -0.56
C HIS A 77 -7.10 -3.53 0.68
N HIS A 78 -6.65 -2.34 1.05
CA HIS A 78 -5.78 -2.10 2.20
C HIS A 78 -6.30 -0.91 3.01
N GLN A 79 -6.15 -0.99 4.33
CA GLN A 79 -6.55 0.03 5.29
C GLN A 79 -5.41 0.30 6.27
N THR A 80 -5.12 1.57 6.54
CA THR A 80 -3.96 2.02 7.32
C THR A 80 -4.30 2.70 8.65
N THR A 81 -5.57 2.72 9.07
CA THR A 81 -5.95 3.41 10.30
C THR A 81 -5.56 2.62 11.56
N PRO A 82 -4.92 3.26 12.56
CA PRO A 82 -4.40 2.58 13.75
C PRO A 82 -5.49 2.02 14.69
N LEU A 83 -6.77 2.43 14.52
CA LEU A 83 -7.87 2.07 15.42
C LEU A 83 -8.77 0.91 14.93
N GLY A 84 -8.48 0.28 13.79
CA GLY A 84 -9.23 -0.93 13.37
C GLY A 84 -10.73 -0.71 13.14
N VAL A 85 -11.18 0.53 12.95
CA VAL A 85 -12.59 0.83 12.69
C VAL A 85 -12.80 0.93 11.18
N CYS A 86 -13.39 -0.11 10.60
CA CYS A 86 -13.85 -0.12 9.21
C CYS A 86 -15.00 0.88 9.02
N HIS A 87 -14.90 1.75 8.02
CA HIS A 87 -16.07 2.19 7.27
C HIS A 87 -15.83 1.85 5.81
N VAL A 88 -16.74 1.06 5.27
CA VAL A 88 -16.78 0.57 3.88
C VAL A 88 -17.22 1.70 2.96
#